data_AF-A0A8T4NWR3-F1
#
_entry.id   AF-A0A8T4NWR3-F1
#
_cell.length_a   1.000
_cell.length_b   1.000
_cell.length_c   1.000
_cell.angle_alpha   90.00
_cell.angle_beta   90.00
_cell.angle_gamma   90.00
#
_symmetry.space_group_name_H-M   'P 1'
#
loop_
_entity.id
_entity.type
_entity.pdbx_description
1 polymer ?
#
loop_
_entity_poly.entity_id
_entity_poly.type
_entity_poly.pdbx_seq_one_letter_code
_entity_poly.pdbx_strand_id
1 'polypeptide(L)'
;MTEISITRMSSKGQIVIPIDMRKGIKEGEKLLIIQSSDGKLIIKKASESDENFQEDLEFARRTEEAWQRHERGEFTRMDSGKFLEEIKKW
;
A
#
# COMPACT_ATOMS: atom_id res chain seq x y z
N MET A 1 12.81 5.03 -0.42
CA MET A 1 12.29 6.28 -1.01
C MET A 1 10.97 5.94 -1.67
N THR A 2 9.93 6.72 -1.42
CA THR A 2 8.61 6.53 -2.06
C THR A 2 8.60 7.32 -3.35
N GLU A 3 8.43 6.64 -4.48
CA GLU A 3 8.27 7.31 -5.79
C GLU A 3 6.80 7.63 -6.02
N ILE A 4 6.51 8.90 -6.33
CA ILE A 4 5.15 9.40 -6.55
C ILE A 4 5.11 10.03 -7.94
N SER A 5 4.15 9.62 -8.76
CA SER A 5 3.90 10.20 -10.08
C SER A 5 2.42 10.40 -10.30
N ILE A 6 2.06 11.52 -10.93
CA ILE A 6 0.68 11.84 -11.32
C ILE A 6 0.51 11.45 -12.78
N THR A 7 -0.53 10.68 -13.08
CA THR A 7 -0.86 10.27 -14.44
C THR A 7 -2.34 10.55 -14.72
N ARG A 8 -2.70 10.68 -15.99
CA ARG A 8 -4.09 10.90 -16.41
C ARG A 8 -4.65 9.62 -17.02
N MET A 9 -5.94 9.42 -16.83
CA MET A 9 -6.68 8.37 -17.52
C MET A 9 -6.85 8.75 -19.00
N SER A 10 -6.59 7.79 -19.90
CA SER A 10 -6.84 7.97 -21.33
C SER A 10 -8.34 7.91 -21.63
N SER A 11 -8.74 8.33 -22.83
CA SER A 11 -10.14 8.23 -23.29
C SER A 11 -10.70 6.80 -23.33
N LYS A 12 -9.82 5.79 -23.29
CA LYS A 12 -10.19 4.37 -23.24
C LYS A 12 -10.17 3.79 -21.83
N GLY A 13 -10.04 4.63 -20.80
CA GLY A 13 -9.97 4.19 -19.41
C GLY A 13 -8.62 3.58 -18.99
N GLN A 14 -7.57 3.77 -19.80
CA GLN A 14 -6.24 3.21 -19.51
C GLN A 14 -5.42 4.20 -18.68
N ILE A 15 -4.68 3.69 -17.70
CA ILE A 15 -3.66 4.45 -16.96
C ILE A 15 -2.27 3.96 -17.40
N VAL A 16 -1.32 4.89 -17.50
CA VAL A 16 0.06 4.57 -17.89
C VAL A 16 0.91 4.49 -16.63
N ILE A 17 1.53 3.34 -16.39
CA ILE A 17 2.57 3.21 -15.36
C ILE A 17 3.84 3.91 -15.91
N PRO A 18 4.43 4.89 -15.23
CA PRO A 18 5.68 5.55 -15.66
C PRO A 18 6.85 4.58 -15.80
N ILE A 19 7.79 4.87 -16.70
CA ILE A 19 8.91 3.96 -17.04
C ILE A 19 9.73 3.55 -15.81
N ASP A 20 9.99 4.49 -14.91
CA ASP A 20 10.79 4.27 -13.70
C ASP A 20 10.11 3.29 -12.74
N MET A 21 8.77 3.31 -12.71
CA MET A 21 7.92 2.44 -11.89
C MET A 21 7.61 1.09 -12.54
N ARG A 22 7.99 0.87 -13.81
CA ARG A 22 7.79 -0.43 -14.50
C ARG A 22 8.86 -1.46 -14.15
N LYS A 23 9.83 -1.14 -13.30
CA LYS A 23 10.92 -2.07 -12.96
C LYS A 23 10.35 -3.38 -12.42
N GLY A 24 10.55 -4.46 -13.17
CA GLY A 24 10.04 -5.80 -12.82
C GLY A 24 8.64 -6.12 -13.33
N ILE A 25 7.97 -5.22 -14.07
CA ILE A 25 6.71 -5.46 -14.78
C ILE A 25 7.02 -5.54 -16.28
N LYS A 26 6.86 -6.71 -16.88
CA LYS A 26 7.13 -6.92 -18.31
C LYS A 26 5.87 -6.70 -19.15
N GLU A 27 6.07 -6.53 -20.46
CA GLU A 27 4.94 -6.52 -21.38
C GLU A 27 4.19 -7.85 -21.34
N GLY A 28 2.85 -7.80 -21.36
CA GLY A 28 1.99 -8.99 -21.23
C GLY A 28 1.84 -9.54 -19.82
N GLU A 29 2.49 -8.94 -18.82
CA GLU A 29 2.37 -9.32 -17.41
C GLU A 29 0.92 -9.17 -16.92
N LYS A 30 0.42 -10.19 -16.21
CA LYS A 30 -0.91 -10.13 -15.60
C LYS A 30 -0.83 -9.36 -14.29
N LEU A 31 -1.66 -8.33 -14.18
CA LEU A 31 -1.77 -7.51 -12.97
C LEU A 31 -3.11 -7.76 -12.28
N LEU A 32 -3.05 -7.87 -10.97
CA LEU A 32 -4.20 -7.92 -10.09
C LEU A 32 -4.51 -6.49 -9.64
N ILE A 33 -5.76 -6.07 -9.82
CA ILE A 33 -6.25 -4.75 -9.42
C ILE A 33 -7.28 -4.95 -8.33
N ILE A 34 -7.04 -4.36 -7.17
CA ILE A 34 -7.93 -4.38 -6.01
C ILE A 34 -8.41 -2.96 -5.76
N GLN A 35 -9.70 -2.80 -5.52
CA GLN A 35 -10.27 -1.53 -5.09
C GLN A 35 -10.63 -1.62 -3.59
N SER A 36 -10.01 -0.76 -2.79
CA SER A 36 -10.37 -0.55 -1.38
C SER A 36 -11.72 0.16 -1.28
N SER A 37 -12.39 0.02 -0.13
CA SER A 37 -13.68 0.67 0.15
C SER A 37 -13.62 2.20 0.15
N ASP A 38 -12.45 2.80 0.37
CA ASP A 38 -12.19 4.23 0.29
C ASP A 38 -11.85 4.71 -1.14
N GLY A 39 -11.90 3.82 -2.13
CA GLY A 39 -11.68 4.12 -3.54
C GLY A 39 -10.23 4.00 -4.00
N LYS A 40 -9.28 3.61 -3.13
CA LYS A 40 -7.89 3.40 -3.52
C LYS A 40 -7.73 2.15 -4.37
N LEU A 41 -6.86 2.24 -5.38
CA LEU A 41 -6.51 1.11 -6.25
C LEU A 41 -5.13 0.59 -5.89
N ILE A 42 -5.06 -0.71 -5.61
CA ILE A 42 -3.81 -1.44 -5.36
C ILE A 42 -3.56 -2.34 -6.57
N ILE A 43 -2.36 -2.24 -7.14
CA ILE A 43 -1.96 -3.02 -8.32
C ILE A 43 -0.77 -3.91 -7.94
N LYS A 44 -0.90 -5.21 -8.18
CA LYS A 44 0.14 -6.22 -7.89
C LYS A 44 0.33 -7.18 -9.07
N LYS A 45 1.43 -7.92 -9.12
CA LYS A 45 1.60 -9.00 -10.11
C LYS A 45 0.77 -10.21 -9.72
N ALA A 46 0.06 -10.77 -10.68
CA ALA A 46 -0.75 -11.97 -10.45
C ALA A 46 0.12 -13.17 -10.05
N SER A 47 1.35 -13.26 -10.56
CA SER A 47 2.30 -14.32 -10.21
C SER A 47 2.79 -14.30 -8.76
N GLU A 48 2.62 -13.18 -8.05
CA GLU A 48 3.00 -13.04 -6.63
C GLU A 48 1.79 -13.33 -5.71
N SER A 49 0.63 -13.71 -6.27
CA SER A 49 -0.66 -13.75 -5.57
C SER A 49 -1.06 -15.13 -5.02
N ASP A 50 -0.27 -16.18 -5.24
CA ASP A 50 -0.75 -17.56 -5.09
C ASP A 50 -0.90 -18.07 -3.64
N GLU A 51 -0.28 -17.45 -2.63
CA GLU A 51 -0.41 -17.91 -1.22
C GLU A 51 -0.75 -16.81 -0.19
N ASN A 52 -0.31 -15.56 -0.38
CA ASN A 52 -0.45 -14.51 0.63
C ASN A 52 -1.50 -13.44 0.30
N PHE A 53 -2.38 -13.66 -0.68
CA PHE A 53 -3.30 -12.62 -1.15
C PHE A 53 -4.24 -12.05 -0.07
N GLN A 54 -4.75 -12.90 0.82
CA GLN A 54 -5.60 -12.47 1.94
C GLN A 54 -4.80 -11.68 2.99
N GLU A 55 -3.59 -12.14 3.33
CA GLU A 55 -2.69 -11.41 4.22
C GLU A 55 -2.31 -10.04 3.63
N ASP A 56 -2.06 -10.00 2.34
CA ASP A 56 -1.71 -8.79 1.60
C ASP A 56 -2.85 -7.77 1.58
N LEU A 57 -4.10 -8.24 1.43
CA LEU A 57 -5.30 -7.42 1.51
C LEU A 57 -5.48 -6.87 2.93
N GLU A 58 -5.26 -7.73 3.93
CA GLU A 58 -5.41 -7.36 5.32
C GLU A 58 -4.29 -6.41 5.79
N PHE A 59 -3.07 -6.59 5.29
CA PHE A 59 -1.95 -5.69 5.51
C PHE A 59 -2.23 -4.29 4.96
N ALA A 60 -2.75 -4.21 3.73
CA ALA A 60 -3.15 -2.95 3.13
C ALA A 60 -4.22 -2.25 3.98
N ARG A 61 -5.28 -2.98 4.39
CA ARG A 61 -6.33 -2.45 5.27
C ARG A 61 -5.80 -1.95 6.61
N ARG A 62 -4.91 -2.71 7.27
CA ARG A 62 -4.33 -2.32 8.57
C ARG A 62 -3.44 -1.09 8.45
N THR A 63 -2.67 -0.98 7.37
CA THR A 63 -1.78 0.16 7.09
C THR A 63 -2.61 1.43 6.83
N GLU A 64 -3.65 1.31 6.03
CA GLU A 64 -4.64 2.36 5.75
C GLU A 64 -5.26 2.89 7.04
N GLU A 65 -5.76 1.99 7.89
CA GLU A 65 -6.36 2.35 9.17
C GLU A 65 -5.37 3.02 10.11
N ALA A 66 -4.15 2.47 10.23
CA ALA A 66 -3.10 3.07 11.05
C ALA A 66 -2.71 4.47 10.55
N TRP A 67 -2.62 4.67 9.24
CA TRP A 67 -2.35 5.96 8.62
C TRP A 67 -3.45 6.97 8.93
N GLN A 68 -4.72 6.59 8.73
CA GLN A 68 -5.86 7.45 9.03
C GLN A 68 -5.94 7.80 10.52
N ARG A 69 -5.66 6.85 11.43
CA ARG A 69 -5.59 7.12 12.87
C ARG A 69 -4.50 8.14 13.20
N HIS A 70 -3.33 8.00 12.59
CA HIS A 70 -2.24 8.95 12.75
C HIS A 70 -2.63 10.35 12.26
N GLU A 71 -3.27 10.46 11.08
CA GLU A 71 -3.77 11.74 10.56
C GLU A 71 -4.86 12.36 11.45
N ARG A 72 -5.73 11.54 12.06
CA ARG A 72 -6.73 12.00 13.03
C ARG A 72 -6.14 12.37 14.39
N GLY A 73 -4.84 12.19 14.61
CA GLY A 73 -4.20 12.46 15.89
C GLY A 73 -4.46 11.40 16.96
N GLU A 74 -4.98 10.23 16.57
CA GLU A 74 -5.26 9.09 17.47
C GLU A 74 -3.97 8.31 17.78
N PHE A 75 -2.94 9.02 18.23
CA PHE A 75 -1.67 8.44 18.67
C PHE A 75 -1.33 8.91 20.09
N THR A 76 -0.69 8.03 20.86
CA THR A 76 -0.17 8.42 22.18
C THR A 76 1.28 8.85 22.04
N ARG A 77 1.61 10.05 22.50
CA ARG A 77 3.00 10.47 22.67
C ARG A 77 3.50 9.99 24.02
N MET A 78 4.69 9.40 24.05
CA MET A 78 5.36 9.04 25.30
C MET A 78 6.86 9.32 25.20
N ASP A 79 7.48 9.45 26.37
CA ASP A 79 8.93 9.58 26.49
C ASP A 79 9.67 8.32 26.00
N SER A 80 10.83 8.51 25.39
CA SER A 80 11.63 7.44 24.79
C SER A 80 12.07 6.38 25.79
N GLY A 81 12.38 6.74 27.04
CA GLY A 81 12.74 5.78 28.08
C GLY A 81 11.57 4.88 28.45
N LYS A 82 10.38 5.48 28.58
CA LYS A 82 9.14 4.74 28.90
C LYS A 82 8.70 3.83 27.77
N PHE A 83 8.90 4.25 26.52
CA PHE A 83 8.65 3.43 25.34
C PHE A 83 9.51 2.16 25.33
N LEU A 84 10.80 2.28 25.67
CA LEU A 84 11.72 1.13 25.72
C LEU A 84 11.37 0.12 26.82
N GLU A 85 10.82 0.58 27.96
CA GLU A 85 10.33 -0.34 29.00
C GLU A 85 9.09 -1.11 28.55
N GLU A 86 8.17 -0.48 27.83
CA GLU A 86 6.95 -1.13 27.34
C GLU A 86 7.26 -2.17 26.25
N ILE A 87 8.20 -1.89 25.34
CA ILE A 87 8.65 -2.85 24.32
C ILE A 87 9.20 -4.13 24.96
N LYS A 88 9.94 -4.01 26.07
CA LYS A 88 10.54 -5.17 26.75
C LYS A 88 9.51 -6.11 27.41
N LYS A 89 8.25 -5.69 27.53
CA LYS A 89 7.17 -6.48 28.12
C LYS A 89 6.37 -7.30 27.09
N TRP A 90 6.56 -7.03 25.80
CA TRP A 90 6.00 -7.78 24.68
C TRP A 90 6.98 -8.89 24.24
#